data_AF-R6Q621-F1
#
_entry.id   AF-R6Q621-F1
#
_cell.length_a   1.000
_cell.length_b   1.000
_cell.length_c   1.000
_cell.angle_alpha   90.00
_cell.angle_beta   90.00
_cell.angle_gamma   90.00
#
_symmetry.space_group_name_H-M   'P 1'
#
loop_
_entity.id
_entity.type
_entity.pdbx_description
1 polymer ?
#
loop_
_entity_poly.entity_id
_entity_poly.type
_entity_poly.pdbx_seq_one_letter_code
_entity_poly.pdbx_strand_id
1 'polypeptide(L)' 'MEVEDIVDLLSIDLIGVVPDDEFIITQTNKGEPVVTNHKAPSGKAYTEIASRILGENVEITIPGKKEGFFAKVKNFFTK' A
#
# COMPACT_ATOMS: atom_id res chain seq x y z
N MET A 1 -12.12 -9.92 5.48
CA MET A 1 -11.28 -9.89 6.70
C MET A 1 -10.55 -8.58 6.64
N GLU A 2 -10.69 -7.76 7.67
CA GLU A 2 -10.00 -6.47 7.70
C GLU A 2 -8.50 -6.71 7.91
N VAL A 3 -7.66 -5.80 7.43
CA VAL A 3 -6.21 -5.92 7.59
C VAL A 3 -5.83 -5.93 9.07
N GLU A 4 -6.54 -5.14 9.88
CA GLU A 4 -6.40 -5.06 11.32
C GLU A 4 -6.64 -6.41 12.01
N ASP A 5 -7.67 -7.16 11.61
CA ASP A 5 -7.96 -8.49 12.19
C ASP A 5 -6.81 -9.48 11.94
N ILE A 6 -6.16 -9.40 10.78
CA ILE A 6 -5.05 -10.28 10.39
C ILE A 6 -3.81 -9.96 11.24
N VAL A 7 -3.52 -8.68 11.45
CA VAL A 7 -2.39 -8.23 12.27
C VAL A 7 -2.58 -8.66 13.72
N ASP A 8 -3.78 -8.47 14.27
CA ASP A 8 -4.11 -8.86 15.64
C ASP A 8 -4.00 -10.37 15.84
N LEU A 9 -4.49 -11.16 14.87
CA LEU A 9 -4.42 -12.62 14.92
C LEU A 9 -2.98 -13.15 14.85
N LEU A 10 -2.16 -12.60 13.94
CA LEU A 10 -0.81 -13.11 13.68
C LEU A 10 0.24 -12.53 14.63
N SER A 11 -0.05 -11.40 15.28
CA SER A 11 0.87 -10.72 16.20
C SER A 11 2.24 -10.40 15.56
N ILE A 12 2.21 -9.94 14.30
CA ILE A 12 3.40 -9.54 13.54
C ILE A 12 3.20 -8.16 12.92
N ASP A 13 4.30 -7.46 12.70
CA ASP A 13 4.29 -6.14 12.07
C ASP A 13 3.87 -6.24 10.59
N LEU A 14 2.91 -5.39 10.20
CA LEU A 14 2.50 -5.24 8.81
C LEU A 14 3.57 -4.44 8.06
N ILE A 15 4.08 -4.98 6.95
CA ILE A 15 5.04 -4.28 6.08
C ILE A 15 4.39 -3.58 4.88
N GLY A 16 3.16 -3.97 4.53
CA GLY A 16 2.36 -3.33 3.49
C GLY A 16 1.21 -4.22 3.00
N VAL A 17 0.34 -3.64 2.20
CA VAL A 17 -0.85 -4.30 1.63
C VAL A 17 -0.82 -4.13 0.12
N VAL A 18 -0.85 -5.23 -0.62
CA VAL A 18 -0.96 -5.21 -2.08
C VAL A 18 -2.43 -5.38 -2.46
N PRO A 19 -3.07 -4.39 -3.12
CA PRO A 19 -4.46 -4.55 -3.56
C PRO A 19 -4.57 -5.56 -4.69
N ASP A 20 -5.76 -6.11 -4.87
CA ASP A 20 -6.12 -6.78 -6.10
C ASP A 20 -6.06 -5.78 -7.27
N ASP A 21 -5.45 -6.20 -8.38
CA ASP A 21 -5.04 -5.30 -9.46
C ASP A 21 -5.01 -6.00 -10.83
N GLU A 22 -5.90 -5.60 -11.73
CA GLU A 22 -5.96 -6.10 -13.11
C GLU A 22 -4.67 -5.85 -13.91
N PHE A 23 -3.87 -4.85 -13.51
CA PHE A 23 -2.58 -4.60 -14.16
C PHE A 23 -1.60 -5.75 -13.96
N ILE A 24 -1.72 -6.57 -12.91
CA ILE A 24 -0.88 -7.77 -12.74
C ILE A 24 -1.06 -8.74 -13.91
N ILE A 25 -2.32 -8.97 -14.33
CA ILE A 25 -2.63 -9.89 -15.43
C ILE A 25 -2.07 -9.34 -16.74
N THR A 26 -2.35 -8.06 -17.03
CA THR A 26 -1.92 -7.45 -18.30
C THR A 26 -0.39 -7.35 -18.42
N GLN A 27 0.32 -7.09 -17.31
CA GLN A 27 1.78 -6.98 -17.29
C GLN A 27 2.46 -8.35 -17.37
N THR A 28 1.91 -9.35 -16.68
CA THR A 28 2.37 -10.74 -16.80
C THR A 28 2.28 -11.24 -18.25
N ASN A 29 1.18 -10.95 -18.94
CA ASN A 29 1.02 -11.34 -20.35
C ASN A 29 1.97 -10.60 -21.31
N LYS A 30 2.46 -9.42 -20.92
CA LYS A 30 3.49 -8.68 -21.68
C LYS A 30 4.91 -9.13 -21.37
N GLY A 31 5.11 -9.92 -20.32
CA GLY A 31 6.44 -10.27 -19.82
C GLY A 31 7.15 -9.09 -19.12
N GLU A 32 6.39 -8.11 -18.64
CA GLU A 32 6.90 -6.92 -17.97
C GLU A 32 6.52 -6.92 -16.47
N PRO A 33 7.40 -6.49 -15.55
CA PRO A 33 7.04 -6.38 -14.14
C PRO A 33 6.02 -5.28 -13.88
N VAL A 34 5.01 -5.53 -13.03
CA VAL A 34 3.95 -4.54 -12.75
C VAL A 34 4.46 -3.21 -12.15
N VAL A 35 5.61 -3.25 -11.46
CA VAL A 35 6.27 -2.06 -10.88
C VAL A 35 6.70 -1.02 -11.91
N THR A 36 6.86 -1.39 -13.18
CA THR A 36 7.18 -0.44 -14.26
C THR A 36 5.96 0.39 -14.70
N ASN A 37 4.75 -0.02 -14.30
CA ASN A 37 3.52 0.69 -14.64
C ASN A 37 3.12 1.65 -13.52
N HIS A 38 3.37 2.94 -13.70
CA HIS A 38 3.02 3.98 -12.72
C HIS A 38 1.51 4.15 -12.46
N LYS A 39 0.64 3.57 -13.30
CA LYS A 39 -0.81 3.56 -13.07
C LYS A 39 -1.27 2.38 -12.22
N ALA A 40 -0.42 1.37 -12.01
CA ALA A 40 -0.77 0.18 -11.26
C ALA A 40 -0.68 0.44 -9.74
N PRO A 41 -1.78 0.35 -8.98
CA PRO A 41 -1.73 0.49 -7.54
C PRO A 41 -0.88 -0.62 -6.88
N SER A 42 -0.86 -1.84 -7.44
CA SER A 42 0.02 -2.91 -6.95
C SER A 42 1.50 -2.58 -7.14
N GLY A 43 1.87 -1.96 -8.26
CA GLY A 43 3.25 -1.52 -8.53
C GLY A 43 3.76 -0.53 -7.49
N LYS A 44 2.92 0.44 -7.12
CA LYS A 44 3.21 1.37 -6.02
C LYS A 44 3.37 0.63 -4.69
N ALA A 45 2.44 -0.26 -4.35
CA ALA A 45 2.49 -1.03 -3.09
C ALA A 45 3.78 -1.86 -2.98
N TYR A 46 4.16 -2.58 -4.04
CA TYR A 46 5.42 -3.34 -4.05
C TYR A 46 6.66 -2.45 -3.85
N THR A 47 6.68 -1.27 -4.48
CA THR A 47 7.80 -0.33 -4.33
C THR A 47 7.92 0.17 -2.90
N GLU A 48 6.81 0.55 -2.27
CA GLU A 48 6.81 1.00 -0.87
C GLU A 48 7.22 -0.13 0.10
N ILE A 49 6.77 -1.36 -0.14
CA ILE A 49 7.18 -2.53 0.64
C ILE A 49 8.70 -2.74 0.50
N ALA A 50 9.23 -2.67 -0.71
CA ALA A 50 10.67 -2.80 -0.95
C ALA A 50 11.46 -1.69 -0.23
N SER A 51 11.01 -0.44 -0.30
CA SER A 51 11.60 0.68 0.46
C SER A 51 11.64 0.39 1.97
N ARG A 52 10.56 -0.13 2.57
CA ARG A 52 10.55 -0.49 4.00
C ARG A 52 11.50 -1.63 4.33
N ILE A 53 11.60 -2.64 3.46
CA ILE A 53 12.59 -3.73 3.61
C ILE A 53 14.02 -3.17 3.59
N LEU A 54 14.28 -2.15 2.78
CA LEU A 54 15.56 -1.46 2.70
C LEU A 54 15.81 -0.47 3.87
N GLY A 55 14.86 -0.35 4.81
CA GLY A 55 14.98 0.48 6.01
C GLY A 55 14.44 1.90 5.88
N GLU A 56 13.77 2.23 4.77
CA GLU A 56 13.12 3.53 4.60
C GLU A 56 11.82 3.62 5.41
N ASN A 57 11.57 4.79 6.02
CA ASN A 57 10.36 5.02 6.80
C ASN A 57 9.23 5.58 5.93
N VAL A 58 8.48 4.67 5.30
CA VAL A 58 7.36 4.99 4.40
C VAL A 58 6.04 4.62 5.08
N GLU A 59 5.04 5.52 5.06
CA GLU A 59 3.72 5.28 5.66
C GLU A 59 2.97 4.15 4.94
N ILE A 60 2.33 3.24 5.68
CA ILE A 60 1.59 2.10 5.10
C ILE A 60 0.24 2.58 4.55
N THR A 61 0.08 2.50 3.24
CA THR A 61 -1.19 2.76 2.58
C THR A 61 -2.07 1.50 2.63
N ILE A 62 -3.28 1.60 3.21
CA ILE A 62 -4.28 0.52 3.18
C ILE A 62 -5.36 0.86 2.14
N PRO A 63 -5.44 0.12 1.01
CA PRO A 63 -6.46 0.34 -0.01
C PRO A 63 -7.89 0.28 0.57
N GLY A 64 -8.74 1.23 0.20
CA GLY A 64 -10.13 1.29 0.68
C GLY A 64 -10.33 1.95 2.04
N LYS A 65 -9.26 2.12 2.84
CA LYS A 65 -9.31 2.95 4.04
C LYS A 65 -9.33 4.42 3.60
N LYS A 66 -10.50 5.07 3.71
CA LYS A 66 -10.58 6.52 3.54
C LYS A 66 -9.77 7.15 4.67
N GLU A 67 -8.53 7.52 4.38
CA GLU A 67 -7.88 8.59 5.14
C GLU A 67 -8.82 9.78 5.07
N GLY A 68 -9.48 10.08 6.19
CA GLY A 68 -10.41 11.19 6.26
C GLY A 68 -9.65 12.43 5.82
N PHE A 69 -10.03 13.02 4.70
CA PHE A 69 -9.57 14.34 4.27
C PHE A 69 -9.64 15.35 5.43
N PHE A 70 -10.59 15.16 6.35
CA PHE A 70 -10.75 15.86 7.61
C PHE A 70 -9.60 15.69 8.62
N ALA A 71 -8.89 14.56 8.67
CA ALA A 71 -7.75 14.34 9.56
C ALA A 71 -6.52 15.16 9.12
N LYS A 72 -6.24 15.22 7.81
CA LYS A 72 -5.18 16.06 7.23
C LYS A 72 -5.49 17.56 7.41
N VAL A 73 -6.75 17.96 7.26
CA VAL A 73 -7.18 19.36 7.50
C VAL A 73 -7.10 19.72 8.99
N LYS A 74 -7.57 18.85 9.90
CA LYS A 74 -7.55 19.13 11.35
C LYS A 74 -6.12 19.37 11.85
N ASN A 75 -5.15 18.57 11.41
CA ASN A 75 -3.74 18.74 11.79
C ASN A 75 -3.10 20.04 11.28
N PHE A 76 -3.67 20.67 10.25
CA PHE A 76 -3.22 21.97 9.74
C PHE A 76 -3.82 23.15 10.51
N PHE A 77 -4.99 22.98 11.13
CA PHE A 77 -5.70 24.02 11.89
C PHE A 77 -5.42 23.99 13.40
N THR A 78 -4.87 22.90 13.95
CA THR A 78 -4.48 22.81 15.36
C THR A 78 -3.00 23.11 15.61
N LYS A 79 -2.37 23.91 14.75
CA LYS A 79 -1.04 24.48 14.97
C LYS A 79 -1.12 25.97 15.20
#